data_AF-A0A354FWP2-F1
#
_entry.id   AF-A0A354FWP2-F1
#
_cell.length_a   1.000
_cell.length_b   1.000
_cell.length_c   1.000
_cell.angle_alpha   90.00
_cell.angle_beta   90.00
_cell.angle_gamma   90.00
#
_symmetry.space_group_name_H-M   'P 1'
#
loop_
_entity.id
_entity.type
_entity.pdbx_description
1 polymer ?
#
loop_
_entity_poly.entity_id
_entity_poly.type
_entity_poly.pdbx_seq_one_letter_code
_entity_poly.pdbx_strand_id
1 'polypeptide(L)'
;DKENWRIEVKVIEGPDGLKPFGFPFEWPQDPKLMSEGEIWAIVLTADWRGSVVAVESWWEKANDVRTQPVLERLRSATIEPLSKKGSLRTWRLEAEVVNRLSIQ
;
A
#
# COMPACT_ATOMS: atom_id res chain seq x y z
N ASP A 1 0.71 -14.27 -24.09
CA ASP A 1 0.29 -13.76 -22.77
C ASP A 1 1.50 -13.46 -21.92
N LYS A 2 1.76 -12.18 -21.62
CA LYS A 2 2.67 -11.82 -20.53
C LYS A 2 1.79 -11.60 -19.30
N GLU A 3 1.96 -12.42 -18.28
CA GLU A 3 1.34 -12.21 -16.98
C GLU A 3 1.77 -10.82 -16.46
N ASN A 4 0.81 -10.00 -16.05
CA ASN A 4 1.05 -8.62 -15.58
C ASN A 4 0.71 -8.55 -14.11
N TRP A 5 1.52 -9.26 -13.35
CA TRP A 5 1.40 -9.33 -11.91
C TRP A 5 1.78 -8.02 -11.25
N ARG A 6 0.96 -7.58 -10.31
CA ARG A 6 1.18 -6.34 -9.56
C ARG A 6 0.44 -6.38 -8.22
N ILE A 7 0.80 -5.46 -7.34
CA ILE A 7 0.10 -5.25 -6.07
C ILE A 7 -0.71 -3.95 -6.16
N GLU A 8 -2.02 -4.05 -5.95
CA GLU A 8 -2.93 -2.92 -5.81
C GLU A 8 -3.17 -2.65 -4.32
N VAL A 9 -3.08 -1.39 -3.89
CA VAL A 9 -3.28 -0.93 -2.51
C VAL A 9 -4.45 0.04 -2.46
N LYS A 10 -5.46 -0.30 -1.69
CA LYS A 10 -6.70 0.47 -1.54
C LYS A 10 -6.85 0.97 -0.11
N VAL A 11 -7.42 2.15 0.05
CA VAL A 11 -7.82 2.67 1.36
C VAL A 11 -9.16 2.04 1.72
N ILE A 12 -9.23 1.36 2.85
CA ILE A 12 -10.46 0.73 3.35
C ILE A 12 -11.15 1.65 4.35
N GLU A 13 -10.36 2.30 5.20
CA GLU A 13 -10.87 3.17 6.25
C GLU A 13 -9.84 4.25 6.56
N GLY A 14 -10.29 5.45 6.93
CA GLY A 14 -9.44 6.52 7.41
C GLY A 14 -10.00 7.91 7.07
N PRO A 15 -9.33 8.97 7.55
CA PRO A 15 -9.72 10.34 7.25
C PRO A 15 -9.43 10.71 5.79
N ASP A 16 -10.05 11.78 5.29
CA ASP A 16 -9.77 12.29 3.95
C ASP A 16 -8.33 12.81 3.81
N GLY A 17 -7.86 12.90 2.56
CA GLY A 17 -6.58 13.53 2.21
C GLY A 17 -5.43 12.56 1.91
N LEU A 18 -5.66 11.24 2.01
CA LEU A 18 -4.76 10.25 1.41
C LEU A 18 -5.14 10.05 -0.05
N LYS A 19 -4.28 10.51 -0.97
CA LYS A 19 -4.50 10.32 -2.40
C LYS A 19 -4.40 8.83 -2.75
N PRO A 20 -5.19 8.34 -3.73
CA PRO A 20 -4.99 7.01 -4.28
C PRO A 20 -3.53 6.84 -4.71
N PHE A 21 -2.94 5.70 -4.35
CA PHE A 21 -1.58 5.40 -4.76
C PHE A 21 -1.55 5.19 -6.28
N GLY A 22 -0.58 5.80 -6.96
CA GLY A 22 -0.38 5.58 -8.39
C GLY A 22 0.08 4.15 -8.64
N PHE A 23 -0.78 3.34 -9.25
CA PHE A 23 -0.49 1.96 -9.65
C PHE A 23 0.03 1.89 -11.08
N PRO A 24 0.83 0.85 -11.42
CA PRO A 24 1.16 -0.34 -10.62
C PRO A 24 2.50 -0.25 -9.86
N PHE A 25 2.65 -1.05 -8.80
CA PHE A 25 3.97 -1.43 -8.29
C PHE A 25 4.53 -2.54 -9.18
N GLU A 26 5.54 -2.21 -10.00
CA GLU A 26 6.27 -3.23 -10.77
C GLU A 26 7.04 -4.13 -9.81
N TRP A 27 6.91 -5.44 -10.03
CA TRP A 27 7.51 -6.47 -9.19
C TRP A 27 8.80 -7.01 -9.83
N PRO A 28 9.94 -6.99 -9.12
CA PRO A 28 11.22 -7.41 -9.68
C PRO A 28 11.51 -8.92 -9.57
N GLN A 29 10.69 -9.73 -8.87
CA GLN A 29 10.98 -11.16 -8.63
C GLN A 29 10.06 -12.12 -9.41
N ASP A 30 10.35 -13.43 -9.30
CA ASP A 30 9.66 -14.51 -10.03
C ASP A 30 8.14 -14.52 -9.78
N PRO A 31 7.31 -14.43 -10.84
CA PRO A 31 5.86 -14.57 -10.79
C PRO A 31 5.32 -15.77 -10.01
N LYS A 32 6.08 -16.86 -9.91
CA LYS A 32 5.67 -18.09 -9.20
C LYS A 32 5.48 -17.91 -7.69
N LEU A 33 5.95 -16.80 -7.13
CA LEU A 33 5.75 -16.47 -5.71
C LEU A 33 4.43 -15.71 -5.46
N MET A 34 3.60 -15.52 -6.49
CA MET A 34 2.33 -14.81 -6.40
C MET A 34 1.14 -15.75 -6.52
N SER A 35 0.15 -15.50 -5.67
CA SER A 35 -1.18 -16.09 -5.76
C SER A 35 -2.16 -14.95 -6.00
N GLU A 36 -2.87 -14.98 -7.13
CA GLU A 36 -3.88 -13.97 -7.45
C GLU A 36 -4.96 -13.93 -6.36
N GLY A 37 -5.36 -12.73 -5.96
CA GLY A 37 -6.34 -12.51 -4.89
C GLY A 37 -5.77 -12.64 -3.48
N GLU A 38 -4.46 -12.82 -3.31
CA GLU A 38 -3.83 -12.72 -1.98
C GLU A 38 -3.96 -11.28 -1.45
N ILE A 39 -4.58 -11.12 -0.28
CA ILE A 39 -4.85 -9.82 0.35
C ILE A 39 -4.21 -9.76 1.74
N TRP A 40 -3.64 -8.61 2.09
CA TRP A 40 -3.20 -8.33 3.46
C TRP A 40 -3.48 -6.88 3.88
N ALA A 41 -3.63 -6.70 5.19
CA ALA A 41 -3.90 -5.40 5.80
C ALA A 41 -2.61 -4.64 6.12
N ILE A 42 -2.62 -3.34 5.85
CA ILE A 42 -1.57 -2.39 6.20
C ILE A 42 -2.21 -1.22 6.97
N VAL A 43 -1.55 -0.76 8.02
CA VAL A 43 -1.89 0.44 8.77
C VAL A 43 -0.86 1.51 8.44
N LEU A 44 -1.33 2.66 7.97
CA LEU A 44 -0.50 3.85 7.72
C LEU A 44 -0.89 4.92 8.74
N THR A 45 0.10 5.52 9.40
CA THR A 45 -0.11 6.60 10.35
C THR A 45 0.72 7.81 9.95
N ALA A 46 0.10 8.98 9.94
CA ALA A 46 0.76 10.25 9.64
C ALA A 46 0.37 11.35 10.62
N ASP A 47 1.25 12.34 10.73
CA ASP A 47 0.97 13.53 11.53
C ASP A 47 0.12 14.56 10.76
N TRP A 48 -0.22 15.66 11.45
CA TRP A 48 -0.97 16.77 10.87
C TRP A 48 -0.21 17.51 9.77
N ARG A 49 1.11 17.39 9.69
CA ARG A 49 1.94 17.96 8.61
C ARG A 49 1.96 17.09 7.35
N GLY A 50 1.31 15.93 7.40
CA GLY A 50 1.31 14.98 6.30
C GLY A 50 2.56 14.11 6.25
N SER A 51 3.38 14.10 7.31
CA SER A 51 4.55 13.22 7.41
C SER A 51 4.11 11.85 7.90
N VAL A 52 4.44 10.80 7.17
CA VAL A 52 4.21 9.42 7.59
C VAL A 52 5.13 9.10 8.77
N VAL A 53 4.54 8.66 9.89
CA VAL A 53 5.26 8.33 11.12
C VAL A 53 5.35 6.83 11.36
N ALA A 54 4.39 6.06 10.85
CA ALA A 54 4.40 4.60 10.94
C ALA A 54 3.71 3.96 9.72
N VAL A 55 4.24 2.81 9.30
CA VAL A 55 3.59 1.91 8.35
C VAL A 55 3.83 0.49 8.85
N GLU A 56 2.75 -0.23 9.11
CA GLU A 56 2.76 -1.56 9.73
C GLU A 56 1.87 -2.50 8.92
N SER A 57 2.35 -3.71 8.60
CA SER A 57 1.47 -4.75 8.07
C SER A 57 1.13 -5.76 9.15
N TRP A 58 0.02 -6.47 8.97
CA TRP A 58 -0.32 -7.55 9.88
C TRP A 58 0.69 -8.71 9.82
N TRP A 59 0.97 -9.28 11.00
CA TRP A 59 2.15 -10.09 11.37
C TRP A 59 2.55 -11.15 10.35
N GLU A 60 1.61 -11.89 9.77
CA GLU A 60 1.93 -13.03 8.89
C GLU A 60 2.64 -12.62 7.59
N LYS A 61 2.51 -11.34 7.18
CA LYS A 61 3.13 -10.80 5.95
C LYS A 61 4.08 -9.62 6.20
N ALA A 62 4.27 -9.19 7.44
CA ALA A 62 5.12 -8.03 7.76
C ALA A 62 6.60 -8.23 7.37
N ASN A 63 7.06 -9.47 7.44
CA ASN A 63 8.41 -9.86 7.02
C ASN A 63 8.44 -10.49 5.62
N ASP A 64 7.33 -10.46 4.91
CA ASP A 64 7.28 -10.97 3.55
C ASP A 64 8.09 -10.02 2.65
N VAL A 65 8.99 -10.60 1.87
CA VAL A 65 9.77 -9.88 0.85
C VAL A 65 8.87 -9.12 -0.13
N ARG A 66 7.60 -9.56 -0.27
CA ARG A 66 6.55 -8.96 -1.08
C ARG A 66 5.93 -7.70 -0.49
N THR A 67 5.88 -7.65 0.84
CA THR A 67 5.25 -6.54 1.55
C THR A 67 6.24 -5.40 1.76
N GLN A 68 7.54 -5.66 1.88
CA GLN A 68 8.57 -4.64 2.12
C GLN A 68 8.56 -3.48 1.09
N PRO A 69 8.60 -3.71 -0.24
CA PRO A 69 8.58 -2.62 -1.21
C PRO A 69 7.31 -1.76 -1.14
N VAL A 70 6.17 -2.39 -0.82
CA VAL A 70 4.89 -1.70 -0.61
C VAL A 70 5.00 -0.80 0.62
N LEU A 71 5.50 -1.33 1.74
CA LEU A 71 5.69 -0.55 2.97
C LEU A 71 6.64 0.64 2.76
N GLU A 72 7.76 0.45 2.06
CA GLU A 72 8.72 1.52 1.75
C GLU A 72 8.09 2.63 0.90
N ARG A 73 7.28 2.27 -0.10
CA ARG A 73 6.56 3.27 -0.89
C ARG A 73 5.54 4.02 -0.04
N LEU A 74 4.78 3.31 0.77
CA LEU A 74 3.79 3.91 1.67
C LEU A 74 4.43 4.88 2.66
N ARG A 75 5.65 4.59 3.14
CA ARG A 75 6.43 5.53 3.97
C ARG A 75 6.79 6.82 3.24
N SER A 76 6.90 6.76 1.91
CA SER A 76 7.22 7.90 1.05
C SER A 76 5.98 8.60 0.50
N ALA A 77 4.78 8.24 0.96
CA ALA A 77 3.54 8.80 0.46
C ALA A 77 3.38 10.27 0.88
N THR A 78 2.98 11.11 -0.07
CA THR A 78 2.63 12.51 0.21
C THR A 78 1.19 12.59 0.69
N ILE A 79 0.99 13.03 1.94
CA ILE A 79 -0.34 13.26 2.52
C ILE A 79 -0.56 14.75 2.67
N GLU A 80 -1.77 15.21 2.35
CA GLU A 80 -2.08 16.63 2.48
C GLU A 80 -2.02 17.06 3.97
N PRO A 81 -1.28 18.15 4.27
CA PRO A 81 -1.21 18.70 5.62
C PRO A 81 -2.54 19.33 6.00
N LEU A 82 -2.86 19.26 7.29
CA LEU A 82 -3.99 19.97 7.88
C LEU A 82 -3.58 21.37 8.33
N SER A 83 -4.51 22.31 8.27
CA SER A 83 -4.31 23.69 8.69
C SER A 83 -4.18 23.87 10.21
N LYS A 84 -4.63 22.87 10.99
CA LYS A 84 -4.54 22.87 12.45
C LYS A 84 -3.75 21.67 12.94
N LYS A 85 -2.90 21.91 13.95
CA LYS A 85 -2.26 20.84 14.72
C LYS A 85 -3.34 19.95 15.33
N GLY A 86 -3.20 18.65 15.12
CA GLY A 86 -4.17 17.66 15.59
C GLY A 86 -3.51 16.33 15.91
N SER A 87 -4.35 15.36 16.26
CA SER A 87 -3.97 13.97 16.52
C SER A 87 -3.38 13.31 15.28
N LEU A 88 -2.70 12.18 15.50
CA LEU A 88 -2.28 11.31 14.41
C LEU A 88 -3.48 10.85 13.60
N ARG A 89 -3.30 10.81 12.29
CA ARG A 89 -4.27 10.27 11.34
C ARG A 89 -3.84 8.87 10.97
N THR A 90 -4.79 7.95 11.00
CA THR A 90 -4.52 6.53 10.71
C THR A 90 -5.45 6.08 9.59
N TRP A 91 -4.87 5.38 8.62
CA TRP A 91 -5.57 4.73 7.54
C TRP A 91 -5.37 3.22 7.62
N ARG A 92 -6.46 2.48 7.41
CA ARG A 92 -6.43 1.06 7.13
C ARG A 92 -6.42 0.88 5.62
N LEU A 93 -5.42 0.16 5.14
CA LEU A 93 -5.20 -0.15 3.74
C LEU A 93 -5.27 -1.66 3.54
N GLU A 94 -5.65 -2.07 2.33
CA GLU A 94 -5.51 -3.45 1.87
C GLU A 94 -4.62 -3.47 0.65
N ALA A 95 -3.63 -4.36 0.66
CA ALA A 95 -2.82 -4.69 -0.49
C ALA A 95 -3.29 -6.02 -1.07
N GLU A 96 -3.43 -6.09 -2.39
CA GLU A 96 -4.00 -7.21 -3.13
C GLU A 96 -3.12 -7.55 -4.33
N VAL A 97 -2.79 -8.82 -4.49
CA VAL A 97 -2.07 -9.33 -5.67
C VAL A 97 -3.06 -9.53 -6.81
N VAL A 98 -2.85 -8.83 -7.92
CA VAL A 98 -3.68 -8.94 -9.12
C VAL A 98 -2.84 -9.33 -10.33
N ASN A 99 -3.40 -10.17 -11.20
CA ASN A 99 -2.81 -10.50 -12.49
C ASN A 99 -3.72 -9.98 -13.60
N ARG A 100 -3.46 -8.76 -14.09
CA ARG A 100 -4.23 -8.27 -15.25
C ARG A 100 -3.61 -8.81 -16.52
N LEU A 101 -4.06 -9.97 -17.00
CA LEU A 101 -3.82 -10.37 -18.39
C LEU A 101 -3.98 -9.13 -19.27
N SER A 102 -2.95 -8.79 -20.06
CA SER A 102 -3.03 -7.72 -21.03
C SER A 102 -4.11 -8.09 -22.04
N ILE A 103 -5.36 -7.77 -21.73
CA ILE A 103 -6.43 -7.77 -22.71
C ILE A 103 -6.06 -6.65 -23.67
N GLN A 104 -5.60 -7.05 -24.86
CA GLN A 104 -5.46 -6.20 -26.04
C GLN A 104 -6.78 -5.53 -26.38
#